data_AF-A0A6L5Y3G3-F1
#
_entry.id   AF-A0A6L5Y3G3-F1
#
_cell.length_a   1.000
_cell.length_b   1.000
_cell.length_c   1.000
_cell.angle_alpha   90.00
_cell.angle_beta   90.00
_cell.angle_gamma   90.00
#
_symmetry.space_group_name_H-M   'P 1'
#
loop_
_entity.id
_entity.type
_entity.pdbx_description
1 polymer ?
#
loop_
_entity_poly.entity_id
_entity_poly.type
_entity_poly.pdbx_seq_one_letter_code
_entity_poly.pdbx_strand_id
1 'polypeptide(L)'
;MQDECLEYINDRNPDIVPIADELTYYYDYGDGWEVKITCEEGYHAVWENDDFDYTAADEHEILEHILSIDEEAAFYDSSSEKVSEDLQNTLNEIQYLRKPLCVYADGLNVMDDVGGYGGYIDFLETIHGADRYAAKEMRDWARRMGWTGRTSKPENML
;
A
#
# COMPACT_ATOMS: atom_id res chain seq x y z
N MET A 1 -31.74 16.37 -22.90
CA MET A 1 -30.58 16.01 -23.74
C MET A 1 -29.26 16.15 -23.01
N GLN A 2 -28.96 17.25 -22.30
CA GLN A 2 -27.72 17.33 -21.49
C GLN A 2 -27.84 16.51 -20.18
N ASP A 3 -29.02 16.51 -19.54
CA ASP A 3 -29.25 15.75 -18.29
C ASP A 3 -29.21 14.21 -18.48
N GLU A 4 -29.72 13.70 -19.60
CA GLU A 4 -29.70 12.26 -19.92
C GLU A 4 -28.29 11.73 -20.18
N CYS A 5 -27.38 12.57 -20.68
CA CYS A 5 -25.98 12.20 -20.89
C CYS A 5 -25.21 12.13 -19.56
N LEU A 6 -25.51 13.03 -18.61
CA LEU A 6 -24.90 12.99 -17.28
C LEU A 6 -25.34 11.75 -16.50
N GLU A 7 -26.64 11.42 -16.56
CA GLU A 7 -27.17 10.19 -15.96
C GLU A 7 -26.51 8.95 -16.56
N TYR A 8 -26.32 8.91 -17.88
CA TYR A 8 -25.66 7.79 -18.56
C TYR A 8 -24.16 7.65 -18.25
N ILE A 9 -23.45 8.77 -18.07
CA ILE A 9 -22.02 8.76 -17.73
C ILE A 9 -21.82 8.36 -16.26
N ASN A 10 -22.66 8.85 -15.34
CA ASN A 10 -22.61 8.44 -13.94
C ASN A 10 -23.03 6.96 -13.75
N ASP A 11 -24.05 6.49 -14.48
CA ASP A 11 -24.47 5.07 -14.50
C ASP A 11 -23.41 4.14 -15.13
N ARG A 12 -22.42 4.70 -15.84
CA ARG A 12 -21.33 3.96 -16.48
C ARG A 12 -19.94 4.42 -16.08
N ASN A 13 -19.83 5.17 -14.98
CA ASN A 13 -18.53 5.50 -14.44
C ASN A 13 -17.89 4.16 -14.06
N PRO A 14 -16.81 3.74 -14.74
CA PRO A 14 -16.27 2.41 -14.51
C PRO A 14 -15.81 2.35 -13.05
N ASP A 15 -16.20 1.28 -12.37
CA ASP A 15 -15.67 0.98 -11.05
C ASP A 15 -14.14 1.10 -11.14
N ILE A 16 -13.53 1.84 -10.21
CA ILE A 16 -12.07 1.91 -10.10
C ILE A 16 -11.62 0.57 -9.53
N VAL A 17 -11.63 -0.44 -10.38
CA VAL A 17 -11.12 -1.77 -10.10
C VAL A 17 -9.74 -1.86 -10.74
N PRO A 18 -8.73 -2.34 -9.99
CA PRO A 18 -7.45 -2.62 -10.58
C PRO A 18 -7.63 -3.66 -11.69
N ILE A 19 -6.80 -3.55 -12.74
CA ILE A 19 -6.84 -4.44 -13.92
C ILE A 19 -6.62 -5.92 -13.50
N ALA A 20 -5.98 -6.13 -12.35
CA ALA A 20 -5.81 -7.43 -11.71
C ALA A 20 -6.07 -7.32 -10.21
N ASP A 21 -6.68 -8.35 -9.65
CA ASP A 21 -6.92 -8.56 -8.22
C ASP A 21 -5.65 -9.04 -7.47
N GLU A 22 -4.73 -9.69 -8.19
CA GLU A 22 -3.48 -10.24 -7.64
C GLU A 22 -2.26 -9.98 -8.55
N LEU A 23 -1.15 -9.57 -7.94
CA LEU A 23 0.17 -9.45 -8.55
C LEU A 23 1.19 -10.27 -7.75
N THR A 24 1.85 -11.23 -8.40
CA THR A 24 2.97 -11.97 -7.81
C THR A 24 4.28 -11.27 -8.16
N TYR A 25 4.91 -10.66 -7.17
CA TYR A 25 6.18 -9.95 -7.30
C TYR A 25 7.33 -10.83 -6.82
N TYR A 26 8.24 -11.16 -7.73
CA TYR A 26 9.47 -11.88 -7.40
C TYR A 26 10.62 -10.91 -7.19
N TYR A 27 11.35 -11.07 -6.08
CA TYR A 27 12.57 -10.31 -5.84
C TYR A 27 13.71 -11.21 -5.37
N ASP A 28 14.93 -10.74 -5.58
CA ASP A 28 16.16 -11.49 -5.36
C ASP A 28 16.11 -12.87 -6.03
N TYR A 29 16.48 -12.93 -7.31
CA TYR A 29 16.46 -14.17 -8.09
C TYR A 29 17.40 -15.27 -7.54
N GLY A 30 18.33 -14.94 -6.64
CA GLY A 30 19.16 -15.92 -5.96
C GLY A 30 18.38 -16.68 -4.90
N ASP A 31 17.63 -15.96 -4.08
CA ASP A 31 16.83 -16.50 -2.98
C ASP A 31 15.40 -16.89 -3.39
N GLY A 32 14.89 -16.31 -4.48
CA GLY A 32 13.59 -16.62 -5.06
C GLY A 32 12.41 -16.16 -4.21
N TRP A 33 12.50 -14.97 -3.60
CA TRP A 33 11.42 -14.45 -2.79
C TRP A 33 10.19 -14.13 -3.63
N GLU A 34 9.02 -14.52 -3.12
CA GLU A 34 7.72 -14.27 -3.72
C GLU A 34 6.87 -13.41 -2.78
N VAL A 35 6.41 -12.26 -3.27
CA VAL A 35 5.49 -11.37 -2.57
C VAL A 35 4.18 -11.33 -3.33
N LYS A 36 3.11 -11.76 -2.68
CA LYS A 36 1.76 -11.64 -3.20
C LYS A 36 1.19 -10.26 -2.83
N ILE A 37 0.80 -9.48 -3.82
CA ILE A 37 0.18 -8.17 -3.67
C ILE A 37 -1.26 -8.28 -4.17
N THR A 38 -2.22 -7.93 -3.33
CA THR A 38 -3.64 -7.92 -3.68
C THR A 38 -4.23 -6.54 -3.44
N CYS A 39 -5.25 -6.19 -4.20
CA CYS A 39 -6.05 -5.01 -3.93
C CYS A 39 -7.41 -5.45 -3.39
N GLU A 40 -7.68 -5.10 -2.14
CA GLU A 40 -8.91 -5.49 -1.46
C GLU A 40 -10.04 -4.49 -1.73
N GLU A 41 -9.73 -3.19 -1.68
CA GLU A 41 -10.71 -2.11 -1.83
C GLU A 41 -10.10 -0.93 -2.61
N GLY A 42 -10.99 -0.17 -3.28
CA GLY A 42 -10.66 1.08 -3.96
C GLY A 42 -11.54 2.22 -3.45
N TYR A 43 -10.93 3.41 -3.30
CA TYR A 43 -11.61 4.60 -2.80
C TYR A 43 -11.42 5.76 -3.77
N HIS A 44 -12.43 6.63 -3.85
CA HIS A 44 -12.37 7.86 -4.64
C HIS A 44 -12.71 9.08 -3.78
N ALA A 45 -12.02 10.18 -4.08
CA ALA A 45 -12.20 11.47 -3.42
C ALA A 45 -13.29 12.29 -4.13
N VAL A 46 -14.17 12.91 -3.36
CA VAL A 46 -15.16 13.87 -3.84
C VAL A 46 -14.99 15.18 -3.07
N TRP A 47 -14.88 16.28 -3.80
CA TRP A 47 -14.82 17.62 -3.23
C TRP A 47 -16.15 18.32 -3.51
N GLU A 48 -17.01 18.41 -2.50
CA GLU A 48 -18.41 18.86 -2.67
C GLU A 48 -18.53 20.32 -3.18
N ASN A 49 -17.49 21.15 -3.00
CA ASN A 49 -17.47 22.54 -3.45
C ASN A 49 -16.56 22.77 -4.67
N ASP A 50 -16.06 21.71 -5.29
CA ASP A 50 -15.17 21.81 -6.44
C ASP A 50 -15.97 21.95 -7.75
N ASP A 51 -15.91 23.14 -8.34
CA ASP A 51 -16.57 23.47 -9.63
C ASP A 51 -15.64 23.19 -10.83
N PHE A 52 -14.55 22.44 -10.63
CA PHE A 52 -13.64 22.06 -11.70
C PHE A 52 -14.27 21.05 -12.65
N ASP A 53 -14.32 21.39 -13.94
CA ASP A 53 -14.86 20.52 -14.98
C ASP A 53 -13.83 19.46 -15.40
N TYR A 54 -13.77 18.36 -14.63
CA TYR A 54 -12.92 17.20 -14.91
C TYR A 54 -13.17 16.57 -16.30
N THR A 55 -14.31 16.84 -16.93
CA THR A 55 -14.66 16.23 -18.23
C THR A 55 -14.08 17.00 -19.42
N ALA A 56 -13.75 18.28 -19.21
CA ALA A 56 -13.19 19.16 -20.23
C ALA A 56 -11.68 19.35 -20.11
N ALA A 57 -11.08 18.96 -18.97
CA ALA A 57 -9.67 19.11 -18.66
C ALA A 57 -8.80 17.96 -19.19
N ASP A 58 -7.53 18.25 -19.50
CA ASP A 58 -6.55 17.21 -19.80
C ASP A 58 -5.90 16.62 -18.52
N GLU A 59 -5.14 15.52 -18.66
CA GLU A 59 -4.50 14.84 -17.53
C GLU A 59 -3.58 15.76 -16.71
N HIS A 60 -2.92 16.73 -17.35
CA HIS A 60 -2.02 17.64 -16.66
C HIS A 60 -2.80 18.68 -15.86
N GLU A 61 -3.85 19.26 -16.45
CA GLU A 61 -4.75 20.21 -15.78
C GLU A 61 -5.46 19.56 -14.58
N ILE A 62 -5.94 18.32 -14.74
CA ILE A 62 -6.54 17.54 -13.65
C ILE A 62 -5.53 17.34 -12.51
N LEU A 63 -4.28 16.96 -12.84
CA LEU A 63 -3.24 16.78 -11.83
C LEU A 63 -2.87 18.08 -11.14
N GLU A 64 -2.68 19.19 -11.86
CA GLU A 64 -2.40 20.49 -11.26
C GLU A 64 -3.52 20.94 -10.32
N HIS A 65 -4.78 20.75 -10.74
CA HIS A 65 -5.94 21.06 -9.92
C HIS A 65 -5.95 20.20 -8.64
N ILE A 66 -5.85 18.87 -8.75
CA ILE A 66 -5.79 17.95 -7.60
C ILE A 66 -4.62 18.27 -6.66
N LEU A 67 -3.51 18.79 -7.18
CA LEU A 67 -2.36 19.23 -6.38
C LEU A 67 -2.61 20.58 -5.68
N SER A 68 -3.54 21.39 -6.20
CA SER A 68 -3.89 22.71 -5.67
C SER A 68 -5.05 22.69 -4.66
N ILE A 69 -5.83 21.61 -4.61
CA ILE A 69 -6.93 21.48 -3.66
C ILE A 69 -6.37 21.31 -2.23
N ASP A 70 -6.67 22.27 -1.37
CA ASP A 70 -6.39 22.28 0.08
C ASP A 70 -7.67 21.98 0.91
N GLU A 71 -8.75 21.58 0.25
CA GLU A 71 -10.02 21.22 0.91
C GLU A 71 -10.05 19.75 1.33
N GLU A 72 -10.70 19.46 2.46
CA GLU A 72 -10.97 18.10 2.91
C GLU A 72 -11.92 17.40 1.93
N ALA A 73 -11.43 16.34 1.27
CA ALA A 73 -12.25 15.48 0.44
C ALA A 73 -13.15 14.60 1.29
N ALA A 74 -14.35 14.28 0.81
CA ALA A 74 -15.10 13.13 1.30
C ALA A 74 -14.70 11.90 0.48
N PHE A 75 -14.33 10.80 1.15
CA PHE A 75 -14.00 9.56 0.46
C PHE A 75 -15.16 8.57 0.46
N TYR A 76 -15.28 7.86 -0.65
CA TYR A 76 -16.29 6.83 -0.87
C TYR A 76 -15.64 5.56 -1.41
N ASP A 77 -16.19 4.42 -1.05
CA ASP A 77 -15.76 3.13 -1.58
C ASP A 77 -16.26 2.89 -3.01
N SER A 78 -15.90 1.73 -3.57
CA SER A 78 -16.37 1.29 -4.89
C SER A 78 -17.90 1.15 -5.02
N SER A 79 -18.62 0.99 -3.91
CA SER A 79 -20.09 0.93 -3.89
C SER A 79 -20.74 2.30 -3.69
N SER A 80 -19.95 3.39 -3.70
CA SER A 80 -20.36 4.76 -3.40
C SER A 80 -20.86 4.96 -1.96
N GLU A 81 -20.47 4.09 -1.02
CA GLU A 81 -20.73 4.29 0.40
C GLU A 81 -19.62 5.13 1.03
N LYS A 82 -20.01 6.05 1.93
CA LYS A 82 -19.05 6.92 2.61
C LYS A 82 -18.19 6.10 3.57
N VAL A 83 -16.87 6.30 3.52
CA VAL A 83 -15.94 5.58 4.38
C VAL A 83 -16.12 5.93 5.87
N SER A 84 -15.66 5.03 6.75
CA SER A 84 -15.64 5.28 8.20
C SER A 84 -14.77 6.50 8.57
N GLU A 85 -15.03 7.11 9.73
CA GLU A 85 -14.27 8.27 10.21
C GLU A 85 -12.76 7.99 10.36
N ASP A 86 -12.39 6.81 10.86
CA ASP A 86 -10.97 6.42 11.01
C ASP A 86 -10.27 6.26 9.65
N LEU A 87 -10.95 5.68 8.67
CA LEU A 87 -10.43 5.52 7.31
C LEU A 87 -10.38 6.87 6.58
N GLN A 88 -11.38 7.74 6.76
CA GLN A 88 -11.40 9.11 6.24
C GLN A 88 -10.17 9.90 6.71
N ASN A 89 -9.82 9.81 7.99
CA ASN A 89 -8.62 10.47 8.54
C ASN A 89 -7.33 9.94 7.90
N THR A 90 -7.25 8.63 7.67
CA THR A 90 -6.11 7.97 7.04
C THR A 90 -5.97 8.39 5.56
N LEU A 91 -7.07 8.42 4.81
CA LEU A 91 -7.07 8.82 3.40
C LEU A 91 -6.74 10.31 3.23
N ASN A 92 -7.24 11.17 4.12
CA ASN A 92 -6.84 12.58 4.19
C ASN A 92 -5.33 12.72 4.42
N GLU A 93 -4.75 11.93 5.33
CA GLU A 93 -3.30 11.93 5.57
C GLU A 93 -2.52 11.48 4.33
N ILE A 94 -2.95 10.41 3.65
CA ILE A 94 -2.32 9.94 2.41
C ILE A 94 -2.37 11.02 1.33
N GLN A 95 -3.54 11.67 1.16
CA GLN A 95 -3.71 12.76 0.21
C GLN A 95 -2.81 13.95 0.56
N TYR A 96 -2.71 14.32 1.84
CA TYR A 96 -1.87 15.43 2.27
C TYR A 96 -0.37 15.13 2.14
N LEU A 97 0.08 13.95 2.59
CA LEU A 97 1.50 13.55 2.58
C LEU A 97 2.00 13.11 1.21
N ARG A 98 1.08 12.75 0.28
CA ARG A 98 1.38 12.28 -1.08
C ARG A 98 2.33 11.08 -1.11
N LYS A 99 2.23 10.19 -0.11
CA LYS A 99 3.03 8.98 -0.01
C LYS A 99 2.17 7.81 0.50
N PRO A 100 2.53 6.55 0.19
CA PRO A 100 1.86 5.42 0.80
C PRO A 100 1.99 5.47 2.33
N LEU A 101 0.96 4.98 3.02
CA LEU A 101 0.95 4.81 4.47
C LEU A 101 0.74 3.32 4.78
N CYS A 102 1.58 2.77 5.65
CA CYS A 102 1.36 1.43 6.18
C CYS A 102 0.40 1.54 7.37
N VAL A 103 -0.81 1.00 7.23
CA VAL A 103 -1.86 1.01 8.27
C VAL A 103 -1.79 -0.22 9.17
N TYR A 104 -1.20 -1.30 8.67
CA TYR A 104 -1.09 -2.56 9.38
C TYR A 104 0.14 -3.35 8.90
N ALA A 105 0.79 -4.02 9.85
CA ALA A 105 1.91 -4.92 9.58
C ALA A 105 1.94 -6.02 10.63
N ASP A 106 2.24 -7.23 10.18
CA ASP A 106 2.44 -8.40 11.03
C ASP A 106 3.70 -9.16 10.62
N GLY A 107 4.29 -9.87 11.58
CA GLY A 107 5.50 -10.65 11.37
C GLY A 107 6.80 -9.84 11.34
N LEU A 108 7.84 -10.49 10.82
CA LEU A 108 9.17 -9.92 10.62
C LEU A 108 9.51 -9.98 9.12
N ASN A 109 10.34 -9.04 8.68
CA ASN A 109 10.91 -9.09 7.35
C ASN A 109 11.75 -10.37 7.20
N VAL A 110 11.82 -10.89 5.97
CA VAL A 110 12.75 -11.97 5.64
C VAL A 110 14.21 -11.51 5.77
N MET A 111 15.13 -12.46 5.74
CA MET A 111 16.56 -12.20 5.73
C MET A 111 17.05 -12.31 4.29
N ASP A 112 17.63 -11.23 3.75
CA ASP A 112 18.21 -11.23 2.41
C ASP A 112 19.50 -12.07 2.35
N ASP A 113 19.82 -12.61 1.17
CA ASP A 113 20.99 -13.45 0.89
C ASP A 113 21.14 -14.67 1.83
N VAL A 114 20.01 -15.23 2.30
CA VAL A 114 20.01 -16.35 3.25
C VAL A 114 19.89 -17.71 2.54
N GLY A 115 19.61 -17.73 1.24
CA GLY A 115 19.36 -18.95 0.47
C GLY A 115 17.87 -19.30 0.38
N GLY A 116 17.02 -18.28 0.26
CA GLY A 116 15.59 -18.43 0.06
C GLY A 116 14.87 -19.06 1.24
N TYR A 117 13.73 -19.72 0.95
CA TYR A 117 12.87 -20.32 1.99
C TYR A 117 13.61 -21.31 2.89
N GLY A 118 14.42 -22.21 2.32
CA GLY A 118 15.15 -23.21 3.08
C GLY A 118 16.19 -22.57 3.99
N GLY A 119 16.98 -21.64 3.45
CA GLY A 119 17.95 -20.89 4.22
C GLY A 119 17.35 -20.05 5.33
N TYR A 120 16.18 -19.46 5.11
CA TYR A 120 15.48 -18.68 6.13
C TYR A 120 14.93 -19.55 7.27
N ILE A 121 14.45 -20.76 6.97
CA ILE A 121 14.07 -21.74 8.00
C ILE A 121 15.29 -22.10 8.84
N ASP A 122 16.40 -22.49 8.20
CA ASP A 122 17.65 -22.83 8.90
C ASP A 122 18.16 -21.66 9.74
N PHE A 123 18.05 -20.43 9.23
CA PHE A 123 18.38 -19.20 9.93
C PHE A 123 17.53 -19.04 11.20
N LEU A 124 16.21 -19.15 11.10
CA LEU A 124 15.29 -19.04 12.24
C LEU A 124 15.54 -20.13 13.28
N GLU A 125 15.72 -21.38 12.84
CA GLU A 125 16.06 -22.50 13.71
C GLU A 125 17.39 -22.25 14.44
N THR A 126 18.39 -21.71 13.74
CA THR A 126 19.71 -21.42 14.32
C THR A 126 19.63 -20.32 15.38
N ILE A 127 18.97 -19.19 15.08
CA ILE A 127 18.90 -18.08 16.06
C ILE A 127 18.06 -18.47 17.29
N HIS A 128 17.04 -19.31 17.13
CA HIS A 128 16.19 -19.78 18.25
C HIS A 128 16.67 -21.09 18.89
N GLY A 129 17.74 -21.69 18.36
CA GLY A 129 18.30 -22.95 18.82
C GLY A 129 18.99 -22.90 20.18
N ALA A 130 19.29 -24.10 20.71
CA ALA A 130 19.93 -24.25 22.02
C ALA A 130 21.42 -23.88 22.04
N ASP A 131 22.11 -23.99 20.90
CA ASP A 131 23.51 -23.57 20.78
C ASP A 131 23.63 -22.05 20.77
N ARG A 132 23.95 -21.49 21.95
CA ARG A 132 24.06 -20.05 22.15
C ARG A 132 25.21 -19.41 21.38
N TYR A 133 26.23 -20.17 20.98
CA TYR A 133 27.35 -19.63 20.21
C TYR A 133 26.92 -19.43 18.75
N ALA A 134 26.42 -20.48 18.11
CA ALA A 134 25.89 -20.42 16.74
C ALA A 134 24.76 -19.38 16.64
N ALA A 135 23.84 -19.38 17.60
CA ALA A 135 22.74 -18.42 17.66
C ALA A 135 23.19 -16.96 17.84
N LYS A 136 24.35 -16.73 18.48
CA LYS A 136 24.93 -15.39 18.61
C LYS A 136 25.60 -14.95 17.31
N GLU A 137 26.43 -15.82 16.73
CA GLU A 137 27.12 -15.55 15.47
C GLU A 137 26.15 -15.23 14.35
N MET A 138 25.09 -16.04 14.22
CA MET A 138 24.04 -15.84 13.22
C MET A 138 23.28 -14.51 13.39
N ARG A 139 22.97 -14.12 14.64
CA ARG A 139 22.36 -12.81 14.92
C ARG A 139 23.31 -11.64 14.62
N ASP A 140 24.60 -11.81 14.90
CA ASP A 140 25.60 -10.77 14.64
C ASP A 140 25.81 -10.58 13.13
N TRP A 141 25.75 -11.66 12.35
CA TRP A 141 25.69 -11.59 10.88
C TRP A 141 24.41 -10.87 10.41
N ALA A 142 23.24 -11.30 10.88
CA ALA A 142 21.95 -10.70 10.48
C ALA A 142 21.91 -9.18 10.73
N ARG A 143 22.40 -8.73 11.88
CA ARG A 143 22.50 -7.30 12.21
C ARG A 143 23.40 -6.51 11.27
N ARG A 144 24.50 -7.11 10.78
CA ARG A 144 25.40 -6.44 9.82
C ARG A 144 24.74 -6.20 8.46
N MET A 145 23.76 -7.04 8.12
CA MET A 145 22.93 -6.87 6.92
C MET A 145 21.70 -5.97 7.16
N GLY A 146 21.52 -5.44 8.38
CA GLY A 146 20.39 -4.58 8.72
C GLY A 146 19.18 -5.31 9.31
N TRP A 147 19.20 -6.64 9.42
CA TRP A 147 18.11 -7.38 10.05
C TRP A 147 18.20 -7.30 11.58
N THR A 148 17.18 -6.71 12.21
CA THR A 148 17.19 -6.43 13.66
C THR A 148 16.39 -7.44 14.48
N GLY A 149 15.55 -8.26 13.84
CA GLY A 149 14.63 -9.18 14.49
C GLY A 149 13.56 -8.49 15.33
N ARG A 150 13.30 -7.21 15.06
CA ARG A 150 12.25 -6.42 15.70
C ARG A 150 11.16 -6.14 14.68
N THR A 151 9.91 -6.28 15.11
CA THR A 151 8.75 -5.84 14.31
C THR A 151 8.81 -4.33 14.13
N SER A 152 8.72 -3.88 12.88
CA SER A 152 8.54 -2.46 12.58
C SER A 152 7.10 -2.08 12.88
N LYS A 153 6.90 -0.95 13.57
CA LYS A 153 5.55 -0.38 13.67
C LYS A 153 5.13 0.12 12.28
N PRO A 154 3.86 -0.01 11.89
CA PRO A 154 3.36 0.47 10.59
C PRO A 154 3.78 1.92 10.29
N GLU A 155 3.68 2.81 11.29
CA GLU A 155 4.11 4.21 11.26
C GLU A 155 5.57 4.45 10.80
N ASN A 156 6.44 3.44 10.90
CA ASN A 156 7.87 3.53 10.58
C ASN A 156 8.29 2.70 9.36
N MET A 157 7.36 2.09 8.62
CA MET A 157 7.68 1.14 7.54
C MET A 157 7.99 1.79 6.17
N LEU A 158 7.83 3.11 6.03
CA LEU A 158 7.94 3.83 4.76
C LEU A 158 8.74 5.13 4.90
#